data_AF-A0A957HBI4-F1
#
_entry.id   AF-A0A957HBI4-F1
#
_cell.length_a   1.000
_cell.length_b   1.000
_cell.length_c   1.000
_cell.angle_alpha   90.00
_cell.angle_beta   90.00
_cell.angle_gamma   90.00
#
_symmetry.space_group_name_H-M   'P 1'
#
loop_
_entity.id
_entity.type
_entity.pdbx_description
1 polymer ?
#
loop_
_entity_poly.entity_id
_entity_poly.type
_entity_poly.pdbx_seq_one_letter_code
_entity_poly.pdbx_strand_id
1 'polypeptide(L)'
;MGPSQATFEQYAVSVHAETTFSPDSQYLTYFDADGNLVLYNLAEQTSSATLSAVFAAPLWSPDSRFLVYEGPAAGLTVLEVATGWSLPLATSGAARLSNPQWSHDGAYLAVTIAMPDHTHHTAILTLPPPP
;
A
#
# COMPACT_ATOMS: atom_id res chain seq x y z
N MET A 1 13.03 -17.50 -45.79
CA MET A 1 12.07 -17.71 -44.69
C MET A 1 12.73 -17.21 -43.42
N GLY A 2 12.43 -15.97 -43.01
CA GLY A 2 12.97 -15.38 -41.77
C GLY A 2 12.10 -15.76 -40.57
N PRO A 3 12.65 -15.81 -39.35
CA PRO A 3 11.88 -16.24 -38.18
C PRO A 3 10.76 -15.24 -37.89
N SER A 4 9.56 -15.77 -37.70
CA SER A 4 8.40 -15.05 -37.16
C SER A 4 8.69 -14.62 -35.73
N GLN A 5 8.72 -13.31 -35.46
CA GLN A 5 8.76 -12.82 -34.09
C GLN A 5 7.41 -13.06 -33.44
N ALA A 6 7.40 -13.71 -32.29
CA ALA A 6 6.24 -13.78 -31.43
C ALA A 6 6.03 -12.41 -30.78
N THR A 7 4.94 -11.72 -31.12
CA THR A 7 4.50 -10.52 -30.43
C THR A 7 3.97 -10.94 -29.06
N PHE A 8 4.70 -10.61 -28.00
CA PHE A 8 4.19 -10.76 -26.64
C PHE A 8 3.33 -9.53 -26.32
N GLU A 9 2.00 -9.68 -26.32
CA GLU A 9 1.16 -8.72 -25.63
C GLU A 9 1.38 -8.92 -24.12
N GLN A 10 2.19 -8.04 -23.54
CA GLN A 10 2.41 -8.02 -22.10
C GLN A 10 1.17 -7.38 -21.46
N TYR A 11 0.18 -8.19 -21.11
CA TYR A 11 -0.80 -7.79 -20.11
C TYR A 11 -0.09 -7.88 -18.77
N ALA A 12 0.41 -6.75 -18.26
CA ALA A 12 0.84 -6.64 -16.87
C ALA A 12 -0.42 -6.74 -15.99
N VAL A 13 -0.95 -7.96 -15.84
CA VAL A 13 -1.88 -8.24 -14.76
C VAL A 13 -0.98 -8.37 -13.54
N SER A 14 -0.85 -7.29 -12.77
CA SER A 14 -0.32 -7.38 -11.41
C SER A 14 -1.32 -8.22 -10.61
N VAL A 15 -1.18 -9.53 -10.68
CA VAL A 15 -1.78 -10.45 -9.71
C VAL A 15 -1.07 -10.15 -8.40
N HIS A 16 -1.62 -9.23 -7.61
CA HIS A 16 -1.17 -8.95 -6.26
C HIS A 16 -1.46 -10.18 -5.38
N ALA A 17 -0.74 -11.27 -5.59
CA ALA A 17 -0.83 -12.51 -4.83
C ALA A 17 -0.10 -12.40 -3.48
N GLU A 18 -0.02 -11.20 -2.92
CA GLU A 18 0.72 -10.95 -1.70
C GLU A 18 -0.24 -11.02 -0.52
N THR A 19 -0.34 -12.22 0.05
CA THR A 19 -0.83 -12.41 1.40
C THR A 19 0.27 -12.01 2.37
N THR A 20 -0.04 -11.17 3.34
CA THR A 20 0.96 -10.77 4.35
C THR A 20 0.34 -10.64 5.73
N PHE A 21 1.02 -11.22 6.72
CA PHE A 21 0.65 -11.11 8.12
C PHE A 21 1.08 -9.75 8.67
N SER A 22 0.30 -9.23 9.61
CA SER A 22 0.82 -8.20 10.51
C SER A 22 2.00 -8.76 11.32
N PRO A 23 3.00 -7.94 11.69
CA PRO A 23 4.17 -8.41 12.46
C PRO A 23 3.82 -9.11 13.78
N ASP A 24 2.73 -8.70 14.44
CA ASP A 24 2.21 -9.31 15.66
C ASP A 24 1.36 -10.57 15.42
N SER A 25 1.16 -10.96 14.16
CA SER A 25 0.36 -12.10 13.73
C SER A 25 -1.11 -12.07 14.17
N GLN A 26 -1.68 -10.89 14.42
CA GLN A 26 -3.11 -10.73 14.74
C GLN A 26 -3.98 -10.57 13.50
N TYR A 27 -3.41 -10.03 12.42
CA TYR A 27 -4.10 -9.73 11.18
C TYR A 27 -3.41 -10.35 9.97
N LEU A 28 -4.19 -10.55 8.92
CA LEU A 28 -3.73 -10.96 7.60
C LEU A 28 -4.34 -10.02 6.56
N THR A 29 -3.53 -9.50 5.65
CA THR A 29 -4.04 -8.86 4.45
C THR A 29 -3.92 -9.78 3.24
N TYR A 30 -4.97 -9.82 2.42
CA TYR A 30 -5.00 -10.58 1.17
C TYR A 30 -5.93 -9.92 0.16
N PHE A 31 -5.77 -10.22 -1.12
CA PHE A 31 -6.71 -9.77 -2.15
C PHE A 31 -7.78 -10.83 -2.39
N ASP A 32 -9.06 -10.42 -2.36
CA ASP A 32 -10.18 -11.31 -2.69
C ASP A 32 -10.33 -11.53 -4.22
N ALA A 33 -11.33 -12.33 -4.61
CA ALA A 33 -11.58 -12.66 -6.02
C ALA A 33 -12.00 -11.44 -6.87
N ASP A 34 -12.52 -10.39 -6.22
CA ASP A 34 -12.91 -9.13 -6.87
C ASP A 34 -11.74 -8.12 -6.91
N GLY A 35 -10.57 -8.50 -6.37
CA GLY A 35 -9.38 -7.65 -6.31
C GLY A 35 -9.44 -6.60 -5.21
N ASN A 36 -10.33 -6.74 -4.21
CA ASN A 36 -10.32 -5.87 -3.04
C ASN A 36 -9.25 -6.36 -2.05
N LEU A 37 -8.59 -5.41 -1.41
CA LEU A 37 -7.72 -5.72 -0.30
C LEU A 37 -8.57 -5.97 0.96
N VAL A 38 -8.51 -7.18 1.49
CA VAL A 38 -9.18 -7.59 2.71
C VAL A 38 -8.19 -7.54 3.86
N LEU A 39 -8.60 -6.90 4.96
CA LEU A 39 -7.95 -6.97 6.27
C LEU A 39 -8.74 -7.95 7.14
N TYR A 40 -8.11 -9.08 7.46
CA TYR A 40 -8.72 -10.19 8.17
C TYR A 40 -8.18 -10.30 9.59
N ASN A 41 -9.06 -10.38 10.58
CA ASN A 41 -8.74 -10.61 11.98
C ASN A 41 -8.69 -12.13 12.24
N LEU A 42 -7.52 -12.63 12.63
CA LEU A 42 -7.28 -14.06 12.82
C LEU A 42 -7.96 -14.62 14.08
N ALA A 43 -8.11 -13.81 15.12
CA ALA A 43 -8.72 -14.24 16.38
C ALA A 43 -10.24 -14.37 16.25
N GLU A 44 -10.88 -13.38 15.62
CA GLU A 44 -12.33 -13.35 15.45
C GLU A 44 -12.79 -14.14 14.21
N GLN A 45 -11.86 -14.45 13.30
CA GLN A 45 -12.14 -15.08 12.01
C GLN A 45 -13.08 -14.26 11.13
N THR A 46 -12.95 -12.93 11.18
CA THR A 46 -13.80 -11.98 10.45
C THR A 46 -12.97 -11.01 9.60
N SER A 47 -13.59 -10.42 8.57
CA SER A 47 -13.01 -9.28 7.86
C SER A 47 -13.25 -8.00 8.67
N SER A 48 -12.17 -7.36 9.13
CA SER A 48 -12.25 -6.06 9.81
C SER A 48 -12.43 -4.90 8.83
N ALA A 49 -11.90 -5.02 7.62
CA ALA A 49 -12.11 -4.04 6.55
C ALA A 49 -11.95 -4.67 5.16
N THR A 50 -12.62 -4.09 4.17
CA THR A 50 -12.44 -4.40 2.74
C THR A 50 -12.23 -3.09 2.00
N LEU A 51 -11.09 -2.97 1.31
CA LEU A 51 -10.66 -1.76 0.61
C LEU A 51 -10.65 -2.03 -0.89
N SER A 52 -11.49 -1.32 -1.64
CA SER A 52 -11.55 -1.41 -3.10
C SER A 52 -10.54 -0.48 -3.77
N ALA A 53 -10.25 -0.75 -5.04
CA ALA A 53 -9.36 0.06 -5.89
C ALA A 53 -7.97 0.27 -5.27
N VAL A 54 -7.42 -0.81 -4.71
CA VAL A 54 -6.04 -0.85 -4.22
C VAL A 54 -5.13 -1.37 -5.33
N PHE A 55 -4.07 -0.64 -5.64
CA PHE A 55 -3.24 -0.89 -6.82
C PHE A 55 -1.88 -1.51 -6.53
N ALA A 56 -1.54 -1.73 -5.25
CA ALA A 56 -0.28 -2.30 -4.82
C ALA A 56 -0.49 -3.10 -3.53
N ALA A 57 0.41 -4.05 -3.27
CA ALA A 57 0.43 -4.76 -2.00
C ALA A 57 0.61 -3.77 -0.84
N PRO A 58 -0.14 -3.93 0.26
CA PRO A 58 0.00 -3.04 1.40
C PRO A 58 1.29 -3.32 2.16
N LEU A 59 1.77 -2.32 2.89
CA LEU A 59 2.90 -2.43 3.81
C LEU A 59 2.45 -2.22 5.24
N TRP A 60 2.68 -3.22 6.07
CA TRP A 60 2.49 -3.13 7.52
C TRP A 60 3.58 -2.28 8.17
N SER A 61 3.19 -1.45 9.14
CA SER A 61 4.13 -0.86 10.07
C SER A 61 4.72 -1.95 10.99
N PRO A 62 5.98 -1.81 11.45
CA PRO A 62 6.63 -2.79 12.32
C PRO A 62 5.89 -3.05 13.65
N ASP A 63 5.13 -2.06 14.13
CA ASP A 63 4.31 -2.14 15.35
C ASP A 63 2.90 -2.71 15.11
N SER A 64 2.59 -3.15 13.89
CA SER A 64 1.29 -3.70 13.47
C SER A 64 0.10 -2.73 13.54
N ARG A 65 0.34 -1.45 13.84
CA ARG A 65 -0.75 -0.48 14.03
C ARG A 65 -1.29 0.12 12.73
N PHE A 66 -0.42 0.20 11.71
CA PHE A 66 -0.72 0.91 10.48
C PHE A 66 -0.50 0.04 9.26
N LEU A 67 -1.30 0.33 8.24
CA LEU A 67 -1.18 -0.22 6.90
C LEU A 67 -1.02 0.92 5.90
N VAL A 68 0.03 0.89 5.07
CA VAL A 68 0.18 1.81 3.95
C VAL A 68 -0.23 1.10 2.68
N TYR A 69 -1.14 1.68 1.90
CA TYR A 69 -1.59 1.11 0.63
C TYR A 69 -1.79 2.20 -0.42
N GLU A 70 -1.74 1.82 -1.70
CA GLU A 70 -2.04 2.75 -2.80
C GLU A 70 -3.52 2.66 -3.16
N GLY A 71 -4.27 3.74 -2.89
CA GLY A 71 -5.72 3.79 -3.07
C GLY A 71 -6.19 4.45 -4.38
N PRO A 72 -7.51 4.59 -4.57
CA PRO A 72 -8.15 5.08 -5.80
C PRO A 72 -7.70 6.47 -6.27
N ALA A 73 -7.23 7.32 -5.35
CA ALA A 73 -6.71 8.65 -5.67
C ALA A 73 -5.28 8.64 -6.24
N ALA A 74 -4.75 7.47 -6.65
CA ALA A 74 -3.38 7.25 -7.13
C ALA A 74 -2.30 7.75 -6.15
N GLY A 75 -2.63 7.69 -4.85
CA GLY A 75 -1.80 8.16 -3.75
C GLY A 75 -1.72 7.13 -2.63
N LEU A 76 -0.68 7.27 -1.82
CA LEU A 76 -0.50 6.46 -0.62
C LEU A 76 -1.50 6.90 0.44
N THR A 77 -2.15 5.93 1.08
CA THR A 77 -3.02 6.14 2.23
C THR A 77 -2.49 5.31 3.39
N VAL A 78 -2.48 5.89 4.58
CA VAL A 78 -2.24 5.17 5.83
C VAL A 78 -3.59 4.83 6.45
N LEU A 79 -3.78 3.58 6.85
CA LEU A 79 -4.91 3.11 7.65
C LEU A 79 -4.41 2.74 9.05
N GLU A 80 -5.02 3.26 10.10
CA GLU A 80 -4.92 2.69 11.45
C GLU A 80 -5.88 1.51 11.57
N VAL A 81 -5.32 0.36 11.89
CA VAL A 81 -6.00 -0.94 11.88
C VAL A 81 -7.08 -1.03 12.96
N ALA A 82 -6.80 -0.51 14.15
CA ALA A 82 -7.69 -0.62 15.31
C ALA A 82 -8.97 0.22 15.19
N THR A 83 -8.88 1.40 14.58
CA THR A 83 -9.98 2.36 14.52
C THR A 83 -10.62 2.45 13.14
N GLY A 84 -9.94 1.96 12.10
CA GLY A 84 -10.31 2.18 10.71
C GLY A 84 -10.06 3.63 10.25
N TRP A 85 -9.43 4.47 11.07
CA TRP A 85 -9.07 5.82 10.67
C TRP A 85 -8.07 5.78 9.52
N SER A 86 -8.26 6.63 8.51
CA SER A 86 -7.36 6.70 7.36
C SER A 86 -6.89 8.12 7.07
N LEU A 87 -5.64 8.23 6.63
CA LEU A 87 -4.96 9.45 6.27
C LEU A 87 -4.38 9.32 4.86
N PRO A 88 -4.98 9.95 3.85
CA PRO A 88 -4.36 10.12 2.54
C PRO A 88 -3.09 10.96 2.68
N LEU A 89 -1.96 10.46 2.20
CA LEU A 89 -0.70 11.19 2.18
C LEU A 89 -0.65 12.08 0.94
N ALA A 90 -0.42 13.37 1.16
CA ALA A 90 -0.24 14.34 0.09
C ALA A 90 0.86 15.34 0.46
N THR A 91 1.61 15.78 -0.54
CA THR A 91 2.61 16.84 -0.41
C THR A 91 2.28 17.96 -1.38
N SER A 92 2.34 19.21 -0.93
CA SER A 92 2.04 20.38 -1.76
C SER A 92 2.94 20.43 -3.00
N GLY A 93 2.33 20.52 -4.18
CA GLY A 93 3.05 20.61 -5.45
C GLY A 93 3.61 19.27 -5.96
N ALA A 94 3.41 18.16 -5.25
CA ALA A 94 3.77 16.83 -5.74
C ALA A 94 2.74 16.30 -6.74
N ALA A 95 3.23 15.57 -7.74
CA ALA A 95 2.38 14.85 -8.69
C ALA A 95 1.91 13.50 -8.13
N ARG A 96 2.79 12.76 -7.43
CA ARG A 96 2.48 11.46 -6.81
C ARG A 96 3.46 11.12 -5.68
N LEU A 97 3.00 10.38 -4.69
CA LEU A 97 3.84 9.71 -3.68
C LEU A 97 3.85 8.21 -3.97
N SER A 98 5.01 7.56 -3.87
CA SER A 98 5.17 6.12 -4.12
C SER A 98 6.32 5.51 -3.31
N ASN A 99 6.52 4.20 -3.45
CA ASN A 99 7.61 3.44 -2.80
C ASN A 99 7.73 3.68 -1.28
N PRO A 100 6.63 3.49 -0.52
CA PRO A 100 6.69 3.62 0.93
C PRO A 100 7.67 2.62 1.55
N GLN A 101 8.42 3.03 2.57
CA GLN A 101 9.19 2.14 3.44
C GLN A 101 9.21 2.65 4.88
N TRP A 102 8.80 1.78 5.80
CA TRP A 102 8.90 2.05 7.23
C TRP A 102 10.34 1.97 7.72
N SER A 103 10.74 2.88 8.60
CA SER A 103 11.90 2.65 9.46
C SER A 103 11.66 1.43 10.35
N HIS A 104 12.72 0.73 10.73
CA HIS A 104 12.60 -0.51 11.51
C HIS A 104 11.90 -0.32 12.87
N ASP A 105 12.06 0.87 13.47
CA ASP A 105 11.40 1.27 14.71
C ASP A 105 9.97 1.80 14.51
N GLY A 106 9.49 1.90 13.27
CA GLY A 106 8.15 2.41 12.93
C GLY A 106 7.98 3.93 13.10
N ALA A 107 9.01 4.66 13.51
CA ALA A 107 8.91 6.10 13.78
C ALA A 107 8.79 6.96 12.51
N TYR A 108 9.25 6.44 11.37
CA TYR A 108 9.32 7.18 10.12
C TYR A 108 8.83 6.36 8.92
N LEU A 109 8.25 7.06 7.95
CA LEU A 109 7.91 6.51 6.64
C LEU A 109 8.70 7.27 5.56
N ALA A 110 9.61 6.58 4.89
CA ALA A 110 10.27 7.11 3.70
C ALA A 110 9.37 6.93 2.47
N VAL A 111 9.31 7.93 1.58
CA VAL A 111 8.55 7.90 0.33
C VAL A 111 9.34 8.54 -0.80
N THR A 112 9.07 8.11 -2.04
CA THR A 112 9.45 8.84 -3.25
C THR A 112 8.37 9.83 -3.62
N ILE A 113 8.77 11.06 -3.93
CA ILE A 113 7.90 12.14 -4.41
C ILE A 113 8.21 12.37 -5.88
N ALA A 114 7.23 12.18 -6.75
CA ALA A 114 7.31 12.60 -8.14
C ALA A 114 6.87 14.07 -8.26
N MET A 115 7.70 14.90 -8.86
CA MET A 115 7.44 16.32 -9.08
C MET A 115 6.91 16.56 -10.51
N PRO A 116 6.17 17.67 -10.76
CA PRO A 116 5.63 17.98 -12.10
C PRO A 116 6.71 18.16 -13.19
N ASP A 117 7.94 18.49 -12.81
CA ASP A 117 9.10 18.63 -13.71
C ASP A 117 9.81 17.30 -14.02
N HIS A 118 9.16 16.16 -13.71
CA HIS A 118 9.67 14.80 -13.89
C HIS A 118 10.89 14.45 -13.01
N THR A 119 11.18 15.23 -11.97
CA THR A 119 12.18 14.86 -10.97
C THR A 119 11.58 14.01 -9.84
N HIS A 120 12.44 13.25 -9.16
CA HIS A 120 12.07 12.42 -8.02
C HIS A 120 12.86 12.85 -6.78
N HIS A 121 12.15 13.16 -5.70
CA HIS A 121 12.74 13.45 -4.39
C HIS A 121 12.44 12.33 -3.40
N THR A 122 13.23 12.26 -2.33
CA THR A 122 12.93 11.40 -1.17
C THR A 122 12.44 12.28 -0.03
N ALA A 123 11.35 11.87 0.61
CA ALA A 123 10.89 12.47 1.86
C ALA A 123 10.84 11.43 2.97
N ILE A 124 11.05 11.90 4.20
CA ILE A 124 10.88 11.13 5.43
C ILE A 124 9.74 11.79 6.20
N LEU A 125 8.69 11.03 6.46
CA LEU A 125 7.48 11.49 7.10
C LEU A 125 7.42 10.94 8.53
N THR A 126 6.98 11.77 9.47
CA THR A 126 6.47 11.33 10.77
C THR A 126 4.95 11.35 10.68
N LEU A 127 4.29 10.24 10.99
CA LEU A 127 2.83 10.24 10.98
C LEU A 127 2.28 10.97 12.20
N PRO A 128 1.24 11.80 12.03
CA PRO A 128 0.52 12.33 13.18
C PRO A 128 -0.16 11.18 13.93
N PRO A 129 -0.34 11.30 15.25
CA PRO A 129 -1.16 10.34 15.98
C PRO A 129 -2.60 10.37 15.42
N PRO A 130 -3.28 9.21 15.38
CA PRO A 130 -4.70 9.16 15.09
C PRO A 130 -5.51 10.03 16.08
N PRO A 131 -6.68 10.53 15.68
CA PRO A 131 -7.52 11.42 16.49
C PRO A 131 -8.13 10.75 17.73
#